data_AF-A0A5J5B3H4-F1
#
_entry.id   AF-A0A5J5B3H4-F1
#
_cell.length_a   1.000
_cell.length_b   1.000
_cell.length_c   1.000
_cell.angle_alpha   90.00
_cell.angle_beta   90.00
_cell.angle_gamma   90.00
#
_symmetry.space_group_name_H-M   'P 1'
#
loop_
_entity.id
_entity.type
_entity.pdbx_description
1 polymer ?
#
loop_
_entity_poly.entity_id
_entity_poly.type
_entity_poly.pdbx_seq_one_letter_code
_entity_poly.pdbx_strand_id
1 'polypeptide(L)'
;MHRAVVNNKATRISIAIANGPSLDTIVSPLVELVNSESHPTVYIPMKYKEYLEIQETKKIDGKSSLDHTIKDFSILVQLILIKHLKLLLHHGQRYQRTVHFMRHTHGAIHHQFE
;
A
#
# COMPACT_ATOMS: atom_id res chain seq x y z
N MET A 1 13.01 -12.57 18.39
CA MET A 1 12.90 -11.90 19.71
C MET A 1 14.10 -12.32 20.55
N HIS A 2 14.79 -11.39 21.20
CA HIS A 2 15.88 -11.70 22.14
C HIS A 2 15.54 -11.14 23.53
N ARG A 3 16.14 -11.69 24.58
CA ARG A 3 15.90 -11.26 25.97
C ARG A 3 17.19 -11.41 26.79
N ALA A 4 17.48 -10.43 27.63
CA ALA A 4 18.49 -10.56 28.69
C ALA A 4 17.85 -11.15 29.95
N VAL A 5 18.52 -12.11 30.58
CA VAL A 5 18.06 -12.77 31.82
C VAL A 5 19.01 -12.38 32.96
N VAL A 6 18.44 -12.08 34.13
CA VAL A 6 19.19 -11.72 35.33
C VAL A 6 19.68 -12.96 36.08
N ASN A 7 20.73 -12.81 36.90
CA ASN A 7 21.19 -13.85 37.83
C ASN A 7 21.53 -13.22 39.19
N ASN A 8 21.69 -14.05 40.22
CA ASN A 8 22.02 -13.63 41.59
C ASN A 8 23.52 -13.68 41.90
N LYS A 9 24.38 -13.90 40.91
CA LYS A 9 25.83 -14.13 41.08
C LYS A 9 26.66 -12.90 40.77
N ALA A 10 26.32 -12.17 39.71
CA ALA A 10 27.11 -11.03 39.25
C ALA A 10 26.27 -10.01 38.48
N THR A 11 26.63 -8.73 38.63
CA THR A 11 26.08 -7.63 37.83
C THR A 11 26.55 -7.72 36.38
N ARG A 12 25.63 -7.62 35.43
CA ARG A 12 25.93 -7.58 33.98
C ARG A 12 25.65 -6.19 33.43
N ILE A 13 26.64 -5.56 32.80
CA ILE A 13 26.51 -4.32 32.04
C ILE A 13 26.79 -4.62 30.56
N SER A 14 25.95 -4.11 29.66
CA SER A 14 26.16 -4.22 28.22
C SER A 14 25.73 -2.92 27.53
N ILE A 15 26.50 -2.51 26.52
CA ILE A 15 26.21 -1.34 25.69
C ILE A 15 25.78 -1.85 24.31
N ALA A 16 24.57 -1.48 23.87
CA ALA A 16 24.06 -1.78 22.54
C ALA A 16 24.11 -0.51 21.68
N ILE A 17 24.59 -0.65 20.44
CA ILE A 17 24.61 0.44 19.46
C ILE A 17 23.72 0.00 18.30
N ALA A 18 22.62 0.72 18.10
CA ALA A 18 21.71 0.50 16.98
C ALA A 18 22.18 1.34 15.78
N ASN A 19 22.45 0.69 14.66
CA ASN A 19 22.77 1.36 13.39
C ASN A 19 21.55 1.28 12.47
N GLY A 20 21.08 2.43 11.99
CA GLY A 20 19.93 2.54 11.11
C GLY A 20 20.15 3.51 9.95
N PRO A 21 19.27 3.51 8.93
CA PRO A 21 19.26 4.52 7.87
C PRO A 21 19.02 5.95 8.40
N SER A 22 19.16 6.95 7.53
CA SER A 22 18.72 8.31 7.85
C SER A 22 17.21 8.35 8.08
N LEU A 23 16.74 9.28 8.94
CA LEU A 23 15.33 9.39 9.33
C LEU A 23 14.38 9.60 8.14
N ASP A 24 14.83 10.29 7.09
CA ASP A 24 14.05 10.52 5.88
C ASP A 24 14.29 9.47 4.78
N THR A 25 15.15 8.48 5.00
CA THR A 25 15.33 7.36 4.07
C THR A 25 14.02 6.56 3.97
N ILE A 26 13.56 6.32 2.74
CA ILE A 26 12.45 5.40 2.47
C ILE A 26 12.99 3.98 2.60
N VAL A 27 12.42 3.20 3.52
CA VAL A 27 12.69 1.77 3.69
C VAL A 27 11.60 0.97 2.99
N SER A 28 12.01 0.00 2.17
CA SER A 28 11.10 -0.91 1.46
C SER A 28 11.79 -2.25 1.19
N PRO A 29 11.02 -3.32 0.90
CA PRO A 29 11.62 -4.55 0.40
C PRO A 29 12.48 -4.29 -0.84
N LEU A 30 13.65 -4.93 -0.90
CA LEU A 30 14.53 -4.84 -2.06
C LEU A 30 13.85 -5.49 -3.26
N VAL A 31 13.76 -4.77 -4.37
CA VAL A 31 12.99 -5.19 -5.57
C VAL A 31 13.48 -6.53 -6.12
N GLU A 32 14.79 -6.77 -6.09
CA GLU A 32 15.40 -8.02 -6.56
C GLU A 32 14.98 -9.25 -5.73
N LEU A 33 14.45 -9.03 -4.52
CA LEU A 33 13.94 -10.08 -3.64
C LEU A 33 12.42 -10.24 -3.71
N VAL A 34 11.73 -9.43 -4.52
CA VAL A 34 10.28 -9.47 -4.70
C VAL A 34 9.95 -10.21 -6.00
N ASN A 35 9.11 -11.24 -5.89
CA ASN A 35 8.53 -11.95 -7.02
C ASN A 35 7.02 -12.09 -6.80
N SER A 36 6.19 -11.72 -7.78
CA SER A 36 4.73 -11.84 -7.70
C SER A 36 4.22 -13.26 -7.44
N GLU A 37 4.98 -14.29 -7.82
CA GLU A 37 4.56 -15.69 -7.71
C GLU A 37 4.94 -16.32 -6.37
N SER A 38 6.19 -16.16 -5.92
CA SER A 38 6.71 -16.83 -4.72
C SER A 38 6.94 -15.91 -3.53
N HIS A 39 7.23 -14.62 -3.77
CA HIS A 39 7.65 -13.66 -2.74
C HIS A 39 7.04 -12.27 -2.98
N PRO A 40 5.70 -12.13 -2.86
CA PRO A 40 5.03 -10.87 -3.10
C PRO A 40 5.48 -9.81 -2.09
N THR A 41 5.41 -8.53 -2.46
CA THR A 41 5.77 -7.44 -1.53
C THR A 41 4.81 -7.41 -0.33
N VAL A 42 5.29 -7.87 0.83
CA VAL A 42 4.51 -7.92 2.07
C VAL A 42 4.50 -6.58 2.80
N TYR A 43 5.62 -5.84 2.78
CA TYR A 43 5.78 -4.59 3.55
C TYR A 43 5.58 -3.35 2.68
N ILE A 44 4.99 -2.31 3.26
CA ILE A 44 4.74 -1.02 2.62
C ILE A 44 5.99 -0.14 2.70
N PRO A 45 6.41 0.55 1.62
CA PRO A 45 7.45 1.57 1.68
C PRO A 45 7.06 2.71 2.63
N MET A 46 7.98 3.10 3.52
CA MET A 46 7.74 4.19 4.48
C MET A 46 9.05 4.89 4.86
N LYS A 47 9.00 6.08 5.46
CA LYS A 47 10.21 6.72 5.99
C LYS A 47 10.70 5.97 7.24
N TYR A 48 12.01 5.94 7.45
CA TYR A 48 12.57 5.27 8.61
C TYR A 48 12.07 5.86 9.93
N LYS A 49 11.86 7.17 10.01
CA LYS A 49 11.25 7.82 11.20
C LYS A 49 9.84 7.32 11.52
N GLU A 50 9.00 7.13 10.50
CA GLU A 50 7.63 6.63 10.66
C GLU A 50 7.65 5.20 11.21
N TYR A 51 8.63 4.39 10.81
CA TYR A 51 8.83 3.04 11.35
C TYR A 51 9.24 3.05 12.83
N LEU A 52 10.10 3.98 13.24
CA LEU A 52 10.48 4.16 14.64
C LEU A 52 9.29 4.61 15.49
N GLU A 53 8.50 5.56 14.99
CA GLU A 53 7.27 6.02 15.65
C GLU A 53 6.27 4.87 15.85
N ILE A 54 6.11 3.98 14.86
CA ILE A 54 5.28 2.77 15.02
C ILE A 54 5.84 1.88 16.14
N GLN A 55 7.15 1.68 16.23
CA GLN A 55 7.73 0.86 17.30
C GLN A 55 7.49 1.43 18.70
N GLU A 56 7.59 2.75 18.85
CA GLU A 56 7.45 3.42 20.14
C GLU A 56 5.99 3.57 20.59
N THR A 57 5.09 3.91 19.67
CA THR A 57 3.68 4.21 19.97
C THR A 57 2.76 2.99 19.96
N LYS A 58 3.27 1.84 19.52
CA LYS A 58 2.47 0.63 19.36
C LYS A 58 1.90 0.16 20.70
N LYS A 59 0.60 -0.13 20.70
CA LYS A 59 -0.07 -0.84 21.79
C LYS A 59 0.48 -2.25 21.91
N ILE A 60 0.68 -2.72 23.14
CA ILE A 60 1.08 -4.10 23.43
C ILE A 60 -0.14 -5.00 23.17
N ASP A 61 -0.34 -5.36 21.91
CA ASP A 61 -1.47 -6.16 21.40
C ASP A 61 -1.06 -7.58 20.99
N GLY A 62 0.18 -7.97 21.31
CA GLY A 62 0.75 -9.27 20.95
C GLY A 62 1.24 -9.38 19.50
N LYS A 63 1.06 -8.35 18.67
CA LYS A 63 1.61 -8.32 17.30
C LYS A 63 3.03 -7.77 17.28
N SER A 64 3.78 -8.02 16.20
CA SER A 64 5.05 -7.34 15.92
C SER A 64 4.82 -5.89 15.48
N SER A 65 5.84 -5.03 15.57
CA SER A 65 5.81 -3.69 14.94
C SER A 65 5.73 -3.80 13.41
N LEU A 66 6.37 -4.83 12.85
CA LEU A 66 6.35 -5.12 11.42
C LEU A 66 4.97 -5.53 10.91
N ASP A 67 4.12 -6.12 11.76
CA ASP A 67 2.78 -6.54 11.36
C ASP A 67 1.89 -5.35 10.97
N HIS A 68 2.15 -4.17 11.52
CA HIS A 68 1.44 -2.93 11.17
C HIS A 68 1.95 -2.29 9.88
N THR A 69 3.06 -2.79 9.35
CA THR A 69 3.64 -2.34 8.07
C THR A 69 3.29 -3.30 6.92
N ILE A 70 2.58 -4.39 7.22
CA ILE A 70 2.10 -5.34 6.22
C ILE A 70 1.01 -4.68 5.37
N LYS A 71 1.02 -4.93 4.06
CA LYS A 71 -0.11 -4.58 3.18
C LYS A 71 -1.36 -5.27 3.68
N ASP A 72 -2.32 -4.50 4.20
CA ASP A 72 -3.66 -5.02 4.43
C ASP A 72 -4.23 -5.55 3.11
N PHE A 73 -4.60 -6.83 3.09
CA PHE A 73 -5.26 -7.49 1.95
C PHE A 73 -6.50 -6.71 1.49
N SER A 74 -7.16 -6.02 2.43
CA SER A 74 -8.28 -5.11 2.20
C SER A 74 -7.94 -3.96 1.23
N ILE A 75 -6.76 -3.36 1.35
CA ILE A 75 -6.32 -2.25 0.48
C ILE A 75 -6.05 -2.74 -0.94
N LEU A 76 -5.48 -3.93 -1.09
CA LEU A 76 -5.26 -4.54 -2.40
C LEU A 76 -6.58 -4.84 -3.11
N VAL A 77 -7.55 -5.40 -2.39
CA VAL A 77 -8.92 -5.66 -2.89
C VAL A 77 -9.61 -4.34 -3.27
N GLN A 78 -9.50 -3.30 -2.42
CA GLN A 78 -10.04 -1.97 -2.73
C GLN A 78 -9.39 -1.35 -3.97
N LEU A 79 -8.07 -1.43 -4.14
CA LEU A 79 -7.38 -0.90 -5.31
C LEU A 79 -7.80 -1.62 -6.60
N ILE A 80 -7.96 -2.94 -6.55
CA ILE A 80 -8.45 -3.75 -7.69
C ILE A 80 -9.90 -3.37 -8.04
N LEU A 81 -10.78 -3.24 -7.03
CA LEU A 81 -12.17 -2.84 -7.21
C LEU A 81 -12.29 -1.41 -7.76
N ILE A 82 -11.55 -0.45 -7.20
CA ILE A 82 -11.58 0.95 -7.63
C ILE A 82 -11.07 1.09 -9.07
N LYS A 83 -10.04 0.31 -9.46
CA LYS A 83 -9.52 0.32 -10.84
C LYS A 83 -10.55 -0.22 -11.83
N HIS A 84 -11.23 -1.32 -11.51
CA HIS A 84 -12.30 -1.87 -12.35
C HIS A 84 -13.50 -0.92 -12.44
N LEU A 85 -13.91 -0.30 -11.33
CA LEU A 85 -15.03 0.65 -11.31
C LEU A 85 -14.75 1.89 -12.18
N LYS A 86 -13.53 2.43 -12.11
CA LYS A 86 -13.09 3.54 -12.98
C LYS A 86 -13.09 3.16 -14.45
N LEU A 87 -12.67 1.93 -14.78
CA LEU A 87 -12.68 1.42 -16.14
C LEU A 87 -14.10 1.33 -16.70
N LEU A 88 -15.04 0.78 -15.91
CA LEU A 88 -16.45 0.67 -16.28
C LEU A 88 -17.11 2.04 -16.46
N LEU A 89 -16.83 3.00 -15.57
CA LEU A 89 -17.32 4.37 -15.72
C LEU A 89 -16.77 5.04 -16.98
N HIS A 90 -15.49 4.87 -17.29
CA HIS A 90 -14.90 5.43 -18.51
C HIS A 90 -15.51 4.81 -19.79
N HIS A 91 -15.76 3.50 -19.81
CA HIS A 91 -16.47 2.85 -20.91
C HIS A 91 -17.93 3.31 -21.03
N GLY A 92 -18.63 3.46 -19.92
CA GLY A 92 -20.01 3.97 -19.89
C GLY A 92 -20.11 5.41 -20.43
N GLN A 93 -19.19 6.28 -20.03
CA GLN A 93 -19.13 7.66 -20.53
C GLN A 93 -18.81 7.72 -22.04
N ARG A 94 -17.94 6.84 -22.53
CA ARG A 94 -17.67 6.70 -23.97
C ARG A 94 -18.92 6.23 -24.74
N TYR A 95 -19.63 5.23 -24.23
CA TYR A 95 -20.86 4.74 -24.84
C TYR A 95 -21.94 5.84 -24.92
N GLN A 96 -22.16 6.57 -23.83
CA GLN A 96 -23.15 7.67 -23.79
C GLN A 96 -22.81 8.79 -24.78
N ARG A 97 -21.52 9.16 -24.92
CA ARG A 97 -21.10 10.17 -25.91
C ARG A 97 -21.35 9.71 -27.35
N THR A 98 -21.08 8.45 -27.67
CA THR A 98 -21.33 7.92 -29.02
C THR A 98 -22.83 7.89 -29.35
N VAL A 99 -23.68 7.48 -28.39
CA VAL A 99 -25.14 7.47 -28.58
C VAL A 99 -25.70 8.89 -28.72
N HIS A 100 -25.20 9.84 -27.92
CA HIS A 100 -25.60 11.25 -28.03
C HIS A 100 -25.22 11.84 -29.39
N PHE A 101 -24.00 11.56 -29.87
CA PHE A 101 -23.55 11.96 -31.21
C PHE A 101 -24.45 11.37 -32.31
N MET A 102 -24.74 10.06 -32.25
CA MET A 102 -25.62 9.41 -33.24
C MET A 102 -27.05 9.99 -33.25
N ARG A 103 -27.62 10.35 -32.09
CA ARG A 103 -28.95 10.99 -32.04
C ARG A 103 -28.95 12.40 -32.62
N HIS A 104 -27.89 13.17 -32.36
CA HIS A 104 -27.77 14.53 -32.89
C HIS A 104 -27.55 14.53 -34.40
N THR A 105 -26.74 13.60 -34.94
CA THR A 105 -26.56 13.46 -36.39
C THR A 105 -27.82 12.94 -37.07
N HIS A 106 -28.55 12.00 -36.45
CA HIS A 106 -29.82 11.52 -36.99
C HIS A 106 -30.89 12.63 -37.04
N GLY A 107 -30.98 13.48 -36.01
CA GLY A 107 -31.86 14.65 -36.01
C GLY A 107 -31.46 15.72 -37.03
N ALA A 108 -30.15 15.95 -37.23
CA ALA A 108 -29.65 16.90 -38.23
C ALA A 108 -29.89 16.43 -39.67
N ILE A 109 -29.81 15.11 -39.92
CA ILE A 109 -30.12 14.53 -41.23
C ILE A 109 -31.61 14.66 -41.54
N HIS A 110 -32.49 14.44 -40.55
CA HIS A 110 -33.93 14.61 -40.75
C HIS A 110 -34.35 16.04 -41.09
N HIS A 111 -33.62 17.05 -40.59
CA HIS A 111 -33.92 18.47 -40.82
C HIS A 111 -33.37 19.03 -42.15
N GLN A 112 -32.57 18.25 -42.89
CA GLN A 112 -32.02 18.59 -44.21
C GLN A 112 -32.82 18.01 -45.38
N PHE A 113 -33.86 17.21 -45.10
CA PHE A 113 -34.72 16.56 -46.11
C PHE A 113 -36.20 17.02 -46.05
N GLU A 114 -36.49 18.13 -45.36
CA GLU A 114 -37.71 18.95 -45.53
C GLU A 114 -37.32 20.33 -46.08
#